data_AF-A0A1F6MBR4-F1
#
_entry.id   AF-A0A1F6MBR4-F1
#
_cell.length_a   1.000
_cell.length_b   1.000
_cell.length_c   1.000
_cell.angle_alpha   90.00
_cell.angle_beta   90.00
_cell.angle_gamma   90.00
#
_symmetry.space_group_name_H-M   'P 1'
#
loop_
_entity.id
_entity.type
_entity.pdbx_description
1 polymer ?
#
loop_
_entity_poly.entity_id
_entity_poly.type
_entity_poly.pdbx_seq_one_letter_code
_entity_poly.pdbx_strand_id
1 'polypeptide(L)'
;MKFSIFGNNPNTLKQELETIYQSFDNETRNFQLFVNIYDYMEKLKNPILKDKIKEYKKATEKGLSDMSKSKALNGQECSNDELENDLDSIFDSVDVVWPYVVLLSITEVMKKHKNKEPVKFKEVIDNNFTKKYRKFFDFLLYTLHEDIMEYLDELTFLKDHKSDKIFFDKDNSVLYIKGKKVKIKRKADLPLEHYILECLFDQDDKTVEVYYKDVAEEKLRELNYDSSTDWKKYYSACERLQEKIREDAQIADFLIFTTNKTGNVKINPDYLPLIG
;
A
#
# COMPACT_ATOMS: atom_id res chain seq x y z
N MET A 1 -24.27 -27.70 -12.64
CA MET A 1 -23.03 -27.20 -12.01
C MET A 1 -23.19 -25.70 -11.83
N LYS A 2 -23.58 -25.24 -10.65
CA LYS A 2 -23.77 -23.81 -10.35
C LYS A 2 -22.47 -23.28 -9.75
N PHE A 3 -21.67 -22.57 -10.54
CA PHE A 3 -20.56 -21.80 -9.99
C PHE A 3 -21.13 -20.55 -9.31
N SER A 4 -20.82 -20.40 -8.03
CA SER A 4 -21.29 -19.30 -7.19
C SER A 4 -20.71 -17.97 -7.68
N ILE A 5 -21.60 -17.05 -8.08
CA ILE A 5 -21.28 -15.68 -8.51
C ILE A 5 -20.98 -14.76 -7.29
N PHE A 6 -20.83 -15.31 -6.10
CA PHE A 6 -20.60 -14.55 -4.86
C PHE A 6 -19.12 -14.21 -4.58
N GLY A 7 -18.17 -14.63 -5.44
CA GLY A 7 -16.74 -14.55 -5.14
C GLY A 7 -16.02 -13.21 -5.39
N ASN A 8 -16.69 -12.21 -6.00
CA ASN A 8 -16.02 -11.03 -6.56
C ASN A 8 -16.39 -9.68 -5.89
N ASN A 9 -16.87 -9.69 -4.64
CA ASN A 9 -17.15 -8.45 -3.90
C ASN A 9 -16.09 -8.20 -2.82
N PRO A 10 -15.29 -7.10 -2.90
CA PRO A 10 -14.29 -6.76 -1.89
C PRO A 10 -14.89 -6.65 -0.48
N ASN A 11 -16.08 -6.10 -0.32
CA ASN A 11 -16.74 -5.97 0.99
C ASN A 11 -17.10 -7.32 1.61
N THR A 12 -17.54 -8.28 0.79
CA THR A 12 -17.83 -9.63 1.28
C THR A 12 -16.55 -10.32 1.75
N LEU A 13 -15.48 -10.24 0.96
CA LEU A 13 -14.20 -10.80 1.34
C LEU A 13 -13.64 -10.13 2.60
N LYS A 14 -13.80 -8.80 2.72
CA LYS A 14 -13.41 -8.02 3.90
C LYS A 14 -14.08 -8.57 5.16
N GLN A 15 -15.40 -8.73 5.14
CA GLN A 15 -16.17 -9.29 6.27
C GLN A 15 -15.75 -10.72 6.63
N GLU A 16 -15.48 -11.57 5.64
CA GLU A 16 -15.00 -12.94 5.88
C GLU A 16 -13.63 -12.96 6.57
N LEU A 17 -12.69 -12.13 6.09
CA LEU A 17 -11.35 -12.03 6.66
C LEU A 17 -11.38 -11.43 8.08
N GLU A 18 -12.20 -10.39 8.30
CA GLU A 18 -12.45 -9.79 9.60
C GLU A 18 -12.98 -10.82 10.61
N THR A 19 -13.93 -11.66 10.19
CA THR A 19 -14.49 -12.72 11.04
C THR A 19 -13.43 -13.74 11.45
N ILE A 20 -12.56 -14.14 10.52
CA ILE A 20 -11.46 -15.07 10.81
C ILE A 20 -10.43 -14.41 11.74
N TYR A 21 -10.09 -13.15 11.51
CA TYR A 21 -9.15 -12.39 12.32
C TYR A 21 -9.65 -12.24 13.77
N GLN A 22 -10.90 -11.85 13.96
CA GLN A 22 -11.53 -11.79 15.29
C GLN A 22 -11.58 -13.15 15.98
N SER A 23 -11.79 -14.23 15.21
CA SER A 23 -11.74 -15.60 15.75
C SER A 23 -10.33 -15.98 16.18
N PHE A 24 -9.29 -15.52 15.49
CA PHE A 24 -7.90 -15.68 15.89
C PHE A 24 -7.58 -14.92 17.17
N ASP A 25 -7.96 -13.65 17.25
CA ASP A 25 -7.64 -12.78 18.38
C ASP A 25 -8.22 -13.33 19.70
N ASN A 26 -9.48 -13.78 19.65
CA ASN A 26 -10.19 -14.33 20.81
C ASN A 26 -9.80 -15.78 21.18
N GLU A 27 -9.04 -16.49 20.34
CA GLU A 27 -8.75 -17.90 20.58
C GLU A 27 -7.63 -18.09 21.62
N THR A 28 -7.80 -19.06 22.50
CA THR A 28 -6.86 -19.35 23.60
C THR A 28 -6.09 -20.65 23.39
N ARG A 29 -6.56 -21.53 22.49
CA ARG A 29 -5.94 -22.81 22.15
C ARG A 29 -4.99 -22.67 20.98
N ASN A 30 -3.74 -23.08 21.20
CA ASN A 30 -2.65 -22.92 20.25
C ASN A 30 -2.95 -23.56 18.89
N PHE A 31 -3.46 -24.80 18.87
CA PHE A 31 -3.81 -25.45 17.60
C PHE A 31 -4.87 -24.69 16.80
N GLN A 32 -5.87 -24.11 17.45
CA GLN A 32 -6.96 -23.42 16.76
C GLN A 32 -6.49 -22.08 16.16
N LEU A 33 -5.42 -21.47 16.69
CA LEU A 33 -4.75 -20.34 16.03
C LEU A 33 -4.19 -20.72 14.66
N PHE A 34 -3.58 -21.91 14.54
CA PHE A 34 -3.04 -22.40 13.27
C PHE A 34 -4.17 -22.69 12.27
N VAL A 35 -5.32 -23.17 12.75
CA VAL A 35 -6.51 -23.34 11.91
C VAL A 35 -7.00 -22.00 11.38
N ASN A 36 -7.10 -20.98 12.23
CA ASN A 36 -7.52 -19.64 11.80
C ASN A 36 -6.52 -19.02 10.81
N ILE A 37 -5.21 -19.18 11.03
CA ILE A 37 -4.17 -18.77 10.06
C ILE A 37 -4.36 -19.50 8.73
N TYR A 38 -4.56 -20.82 8.76
CA TYR A 38 -4.79 -21.61 7.55
C TYR A 38 -6.03 -21.12 6.78
N ASP A 39 -7.14 -20.92 7.46
CA ASP A 39 -8.39 -20.45 6.85
C ASP A 39 -8.23 -19.04 6.27
N TYR A 40 -7.54 -18.15 6.99
CA TYR A 40 -7.22 -16.80 6.52
C TYR A 40 -6.41 -16.85 5.22
N MET A 41 -5.32 -17.61 5.20
CA MET A 41 -4.43 -17.74 4.04
C MET A 41 -5.10 -18.42 2.85
N GLU A 42 -6.01 -19.36 3.07
CA GLU A 42 -6.83 -19.95 2.00
C GLU A 42 -7.79 -18.91 1.41
N LYS A 43 -8.38 -18.02 2.22
CA LYS A 43 -9.20 -16.90 1.74
C LYS A 43 -8.40 -15.88 0.92
N LEU A 44 -7.12 -15.68 1.21
CA LEU A 44 -6.25 -14.81 0.42
C LEU A 44 -6.04 -15.28 -1.04
N LYS A 45 -6.41 -16.52 -1.39
CA LYS A 45 -6.40 -17.01 -2.78
C LYS A 45 -7.56 -16.46 -3.61
N ASN A 46 -8.45 -15.66 -3.02
CA ASN A 46 -9.56 -15.04 -3.73
C ASN A 46 -9.03 -14.23 -4.94
N PRO A 47 -9.64 -14.35 -6.15
CA PRO A 47 -9.22 -13.63 -7.34
C PRO A 47 -9.13 -12.09 -7.19
N ILE A 48 -9.92 -11.50 -6.30
CA ILE A 48 -9.89 -10.06 -5.99
C ILE A 48 -8.49 -9.62 -5.51
N LEU A 49 -7.81 -10.49 -4.76
CA LEU A 49 -6.50 -10.21 -4.18
C LEU A 49 -5.33 -10.59 -5.10
N LYS A 50 -5.60 -11.05 -6.33
CA LYS A 50 -4.57 -11.61 -7.22
C LYS A 50 -3.38 -10.67 -7.42
N ASP A 51 -3.63 -9.38 -7.60
CA ASP A 51 -2.58 -8.41 -7.87
C ASP A 51 -1.74 -8.15 -6.61
N LYS A 52 -2.37 -7.99 -5.46
CA LYS A 52 -1.69 -7.85 -4.17
C LYS A 52 -0.87 -9.09 -3.79
N ILE A 53 -1.40 -10.29 -4.04
CA ILE A 53 -0.64 -11.54 -3.83
C ILE A 53 0.54 -11.66 -4.80
N LYS A 54 0.40 -11.18 -6.04
CA LYS A 54 1.51 -11.14 -7.00
C LYS A 54 2.60 -10.17 -6.55
N GLU A 55 2.22 -9.02 -5.98
CA GLU A 55 3.14 -8.05 -5.37
C GLU A 55 3.96 -8.71 -4.25
N TYR A 56 3.32 -9.38 -3.28
CA TYR A 56 4.03 -10.09 -2.22
C TYR A 56 5.02 -11.12 -2.76
N LYS A 57 4.63 -11.91 -3.76
CA LYS A 57 5.51 -12.92 -4.37
C LYS A 57 6.73 -12.30 -5.03
N LYS A 58 6.53 -11.24 -5.82
CA LYS A 58 7.62 -10.51 -6.47
C LYS A 58 8.58 -9.91 -5.45
N ALA A 59 8.05 -9.33 -4.37
CA ALA A 59 8.87 -8.78 -3.29
C ALA A 59 9.62 -9.87 -2.53
N THR A 60 9.01 -11.05 -2.32
CA THR A 60 9.68 -12.23 -1.72
C THR A 60 10.86 -12.68 -2.57
N GLU A 61 10.66 -12.83 -3.89
CA GLU A 61 11.71 -13.23 -4.82
C GLU A 61 12.88 -12.23 -4.83
N LYS A 62 12.56 -10.93 -4.81
CA LYS A 62 13.56 -9.87 -4.70
C LYS A 62 14.33 -9.95 -3.38
N GLY A 63 13.63 -10.02 -2.24
CA GLY A 63 14.26 -10.11 -0.92
C GLY A 63 15.17 -11.33 -0.76
N LEU A 64 14.74 -12.50 -1.24
CA LEU A 64 15.58 -13.72 -1.25
C LEU A 64 16.82 -13.55 -2.15
N SER A 65 16.67 -12.95 -3.32
CA SER A 65 17.80 -12.59 -4.20
C SER A 65 18.77 -11.66 -3.49
N ASP A 66 18.26 -10.62 -2.84
CA ASP A 66 19.10 -9.58 -2.24
C ASP A 66 19.82 -10.12 -1.00
N MET A 67 19.14 -10.90 -0.15
CA MET A 67 19.78 -11.63 0.95
C MET A 67 20.88 -12.59 0.47
N SER A 68 20.66 -13.30 -0.64
CA SER A 68 21.69 -14.21 -1.20
C SER A 68 22.94 -13.47 -1.71
N LYS A 69 22.80 -12.19 -2.06
CA LYS A 69 23.89 -11.34 -2.56
C LYS A 69 24.53 -10.48 -1.47
N SER A 70 23.87 -10.31 -0.32
CA SER A 70 24.37 -9.53 0.81
C SER A 70 25.71 -10.07 1.29
N LYS A 71 26.73 -9.21 1.31
CA LYS A 71 28.05 -9.56 1.85
C LYS A 71 27.98 -9.76 3.36
N ALA A 72 27.22 -8.90 4.05
CA ALA A 72 27.04 -8.93 5.50
C ALA A 72 26.43 -10.27 5.97
N LEU A 73 25.35 -10.73 5.31
CA LEU A 73 24.70 -12.00 5.65
C LEU A 73 25.53 -13.23 5.26
N ASN A 74 26.40 -13.10 4.26
CA ASN A 74 27.30 -14.16 3.83
C ASN A 74 28.65 -14.18 4.57
N GLY A 75 28.80 -13.36 5.62
CA GLY A 75 30.00 -13.32 6.46
C GLY A 75 31.25 -12.77 5.76
N GLN A 76 31.07 -11.96 4.72
CA GLN A 76 32.14 -11.25 4.03
C GLN A 76 32.36 -9.86 4.65
N GLU A 77 33.58 -9.33 4.54
CA GLU A 77 33.85 -7.93 4.93
C GLU A 77 32.97 -6.98 4.10
N CYS A 78 32.28 -6.07 4.78
CA CYS A 78 31.47 -5.02 4.18
C CYS A 78 31.72 -3.69 4.90
N SER A 79 31.52 -2.57 4.19
CA SER A 79 31.54 -1.25 4.81
C SER A 79 30.27 -0.99 5.64
N ASN A 80 30.28 0.05 6.49
CA ASN A 80 29.09 0.46 7.24
C ASN A 80 27.96 0.90 6.30
N ASP A 81 28.28 1.62 5.23
CA ASP A 81 27.29 2.05 4.24
C ASP A 81 26.70 0.84 3.48
N GLU A 82 27.50 -0.18 3.17
CA GLU A 82 27.01 -1.45 2.59
C GLU A 82 26.11 -2.20 3.56
N LEU A 83 26.44 -2.20 4.85
CA LEU A 83 25.62 -2.82 5.90
C LEU A 83 24.29 -2.08 6.09
N GLU A 84 24.29 -0.74 6.08
CA GLU A 84 23.09 0.08 6.23
C GLU A 84 22.15 -0.13 5.04
N ASN A 85 22.68 -0.13 3.80
CA ASN A 85 21.89 -0.44 2.60
C ASN A 85 21.35 -1.88 2.60
N ASP A 86 22.14 -2.85 3.06
CA ASP A 86 21.69 -4.25 3.19
C ASP A 86 20.57 -4.36 4.24
N LEU A 87 20.69 -3.67 5.37
CA LEU A 87 19.66 -3.63 6.41
C LEU A 87 18.40 -2.93 5.92
N ASP A 88 18.49 -1.78 5.27
CA ASP A 88 17.34 -1.06 4.70
C ASP A 88 16.62 -1.91 3.65
N SER A 89 17.37 -2.58 2.77
CA SER A 89 16.80 -3.51 1.79
C SER A 89 16.09 -4.71 2.45
N ILE A 90 16.66 -5.24 3.54
CA ILE A 90 16.03 -6.28 4.34
C ILE A 90 14.76 -5.72 4.98
N PHE A 91 14.80 -4.58 5.68
CA PHE A 91 13.65 -3.99 6.37
C PHE A 91 12.52 -3.58 5.42
N ASP A 92 12.82 -3.01 4.26
CA ASP A 92 11.87 -2.71 3.20
C ASP A 92 11.16 -3.98 2.68
N SER A 93 11.82 -5.13 2.71
CA SER A 93 11.22 -6.43 2.41
C SER A 93 10.48 -7.05 3.60
N VAL A 94 10.75 -6.60 4.84
CA VAL A 94 10.27 -7.25 6.07
C VAL A 94 8.88 -6.79 6.49
N ASP A 95 8.56 -5.51 6.36
CA ASP A 95 7.40 -4.94 7.06
C ASP A 95 6.04 -5.40 6.55
N VAL A 96 5.94 -6.03 5.37
CA VAL A 96 4.66 -6.52 4.82
C VAL A 96 4.75 -7.94 4.25
N VAL A 97 5.91 -8.31 3.68
CA VAL A 97 6.05 -9.56 2.90
C VAL A 97 6.40 -10.75 3.79
N TRP A 98 7.24 -10.58 4.82
CA TRP A 98 7.58 -11.67 5.74
C TRP A 98 6.36 -12.21 6.52
N PRO A 99 5.42 -11.38 6.99
CA PRO A 99 4.13 -11.85 7.49
C PRO A 99 3.44 -12.84 6.53
N TYR A 100 3.29 -12.48 5.26
CA TYR A 100 2.70 -13.35 4.25
C TYR A 100 3.47 -14.68 4.09
N VAL A 101 4.80 -14.62 3.97
CA VAL A 101 5.65 -15.80 3.74
C VAL A 101 5.62 -16.78 4.92
N VAL A 102 5.74 -16.27 6.15
CA VAL A 102 5.73 -17.10 7.37
C VAL A 102 4.37 -17.77 7.54
N LEU A 103 3.27 -17.02 7.39
CA LEU A 103 1.92 -17.56 7.51
C LEU A 103 1.58 -18.55 6.38
N LEU A 104 2.11 -18.34 5.17
CA LEU A 104 2.00 -19.31 4.08
C LEU A 104 2.73 -20.62 4.41
N SER A 105 3.91 -20.55 5.01
CA SER A 105 4.66 -21.72 5.44
C SER A 105 3.87 -22.56 6.47
N ILE A 106 3.19 -21.89 7.40
CA ILE A 106 2.26 -22.56 8.33
C ILE A 106 1.12 -23.24 7.59
N THR A 107 0.55 -22.57 6.60
CA THR A 107 -0.52 -23.13 5.76
C THR A 107 -0.07 -24.41 5.07
N GLU A 108 1.15 -24.46 4.54
CA GLU A 108 1.72 -25.67 3.92
C GLU A 108 1.96 -26.80 4.92
N VAL A 109 2.43 -26.48 6.14
CA VAL A 109 2.53 -27.46 7.23
C VAL A 109 1.14 -28.01 7.58
N MET A 110 0.14 -27.15 7.75
CA MET A 110 -1.25 -27.55 8.04
C MET A 110 -1.81 -28.47 6.95
N LYS A 111 -1.57 -28.18 5.65
CA LYS A 111 -1.98 -29.06 4.55
C LYS A 111 -1.33 -30.44 4.60
N LYS A 112 -0.02 -30.48 4.86
CA LYS A 112 0.75 -31.73 4.95
C LYS A 112 0.24 -32.65 6.07
N HIS A 113 -0.24 -32.06 7.16
CA HIS A 113 -0.74 -32.77 8.33
C HIS A 113 -2.26 -32.98 8.35
N LYS A 114 -3.04 -32.30 7.50
CA LYS A 114 -4.51 -32.43 7.39
C LYS A 114 -5.00 -33.87 7.25
N ASN A 115 -4.21 -34.71 6.56
CA ASN A 115 -4.55 -36.11 6.26
C ASN A 115 -3.74 -37.14 7.09
N LYS A 116 -2.96 -36.70 8.09
CA LYS A 116 -2.08 -37.57 8.90
C LYS A 116 -2.34 -37.35 10.38
N GLU A 117 -2.66 -38.42 11.12
CA GLU A 117 -2.87 -38.49 12.58
C GLU A 117 -3.05 -37.11 13.27
N PRO A 118 -4.21 -36.46 13.10
CA PRO A 118 -4.45 -35.08 13.54
C PRO A 118 -4.19 -34.87 15.03
N VAL A 119 -4.39 -35.93 15.82
CA VAL A 119 -4.22 -35.94 17.28
C VAL A 119 -2.76 -35.68 17.69
N LYS A 120 -1.78 -36.37 17.08
CA LYS A 120 -0.36 -36.20 17.44
C LYS A 120 0.16 -34.82 17.02
N PHE A 121 -0.25 -34.33 15.86
CA PHE A 121 0.17 -33.01 15.38
C PHE A 121 -0.41 -31.89 16.25
N LYS A 122 -1.68 -32.01 16.63
CA LYS A 122 -2.32 -31.11 17.59
C LYS A 122 -1.57 -31.09 18.93
N GLU A 123 -1.29 -32.26 19.50
CA GLU A 123 -0.54 -32.37 20.76
C GLU A 123 0.85 -31.73 20.67
N VAL A 124 1.56 -31.93 19.55
CA VAL A 124 2.87 -31.27 19.34
C VAL A 124 2.75 -29.75 19.37
N ILE A 125 1.74 -29.17 18.70
CA ILE A 125 1.52 -27.72 18.72
C ILE A 125 1.14 -27.26 20.13
N ASP A 126 0.13 -27.87 20.75
CA ASP A 126 -0.38 -27.46 22.05
C ASP A 126 0.71 -27.54 23.14
N ASN A 127 1.59 -28.55 23.08
CA ASN A 127 2.64 -28.77 24.09
C ASN A 127 3.91 -27.92 23.88
N ASN A 128 4.23 -27.51 22.65
CA ASN A 128 5.48 -26.78 22.35
C ASN A 128 5.27 -25.29 22.08
N PHE A 129 4.03 -24.85 21.88
CA PHE A 129 3.73 -23.47 21.56
C PHE A 129 3.70 -22.60 22.81
N THR A 130 4.63 -21.65 22.86
CA THR A 130 4.85 -20.75 23.99
C THR A 130 4.21 -19.39 23.78
N LYS A 131 4.06 -18.62 24.87
CA LYS A 131 3.60 -17.23 24.83
C LYS A 131 4.45 -16.31 23.93
N LYS A 132 5.74 -16.62 23.73
CA LYS A 132 6.61 -15.89 22.80
C LYS A 132 6.17 -16.09 21.36
N TYR A 133 5.85 -17.32 20.96
CA TYR A 133 5.35 -17.62 19.62
C TYR A 133 3.97 -17.02 19.39
N ARG A 134 3.11 -16.99 20.41
CA ARG A 134 1.79 -16.30 20.31
C ARG A 134 1.96 -14.84 19.87
N LYS A 135 2.73 -14.06 20.63
CA LYS A 135 2.95 -12.63 20.33
C LYS A 135 3.54 -12.41 18.93
N PHE A 136 4.42 -13.33 18.50
CA PHE A 136 4.99 -13.27 17.17
C PHE A 136 3.92 -13.47 16.09
N PHE A 137 3.04 -14.46 16.25
CA PHE A 137 1.94 -14.67 15.30
C PHE A 137 0.85 -13.60 15.35
N ASP A 138 0.58 -13.03 16.52
CA ASP A 138 -0.30 -11.87 16.65
C ASP A 138 0.21 -10.71 15.78
N PHE A 139 1.50 -10.39 15.91
CA PHE A 139 2.15 -9.36 15.10
C PHE A 139 2.07 -9.68 13.60
N LEU A 140 2.45 -10.89 13.18
CA LEU A 140 2.43 -11.24 11.76
C LEU A 140 1.02 -11.19 11.16
N LEU A 141 0.03 -11.77 11.84
CA LEU A 141 -1.33 -11.79 11.30
C LEU A 141 -1.94 -10.39 11.30
N TYR A 142 -1.72 -9.59 12.34
CA TYR A 142 -2.15 -8.19 12.38
C TYR A 142 -1.59 -7.39 11.21
N THR A 143 -0.27 -7.44 10.99
CA THR A 143 0.38 -6.67 9.92
C THR A 143 -0.14 -7.07 8.54
N LEU A 144 -0.28 -8.37 8.27
CA LEU A 144 -0.86 -8.84 7.02
C LEU A 144 -2.35 -8.47 6.90
N HIS A 145 -3.08 -8.49 8.01
CA HIS A 145 -4.50 -8.16 8.04
C HIS A 145 -4.74 -6.71 7.67
N GLU A 146 -4.05 -5.77 8.33
CA GLU A 146 -4.17 -4.34 8.07
C GLU A 146 -3.88 -3.98 6.61
N ASP A 147 -2.78 -4.51 6.04
CA ASP A 147 -2.43 -4.22 4.63
C ASP A 147 -3.45 -4.80 3.64
N ILE A 148 -4.05 -5.97 3.94
CA ILE A 148 -5.14 -6.53 3.12
C ILE A 148 -6.44 -5.73 3.30
N MET A 149 -6.74 -5.25 4.51
CA MET A 149 -7.93 -4.41 4.75
C MET A 149 -7.80 -3.07 4.01
N GLU A 150 -6.64 -2.40 4.08
CA GLU A 150 -6.36 -1.17 3.31
C GLU A 150 -6.57 -1.40 1.82
N TYR A 151 -6.05 -2.51 1.28
CA TYR A 151 -6.20 -2.85 -0.13
C TYR A 151 -7.66 -3.12 -0.52
N LEU A 152 -8.43 -3.80 0.32
CA LEU A 152 -9.85 -4.06 0.05
C LEU A 152 -10.71 -2.79 0.11
N ASP A 153 -10.42 -1.90 1.05
CA ASP A 153 -11.06 -0.59 1.13
C ASP A 153 -10.76 0.25 -0.11
N GLU A 154 -9.52 0.22 -0.58
CA GLU A 154 -9.12 0.86 -1.83
C GLU A 154 -9.89 0.29 -3.04
N LEU A 155 -10.06 -1.02 -3.13
CA LEU A 155 -10.83 -1.63 -4.23
C LEU A 155 -12.31 -1.26 -4.18
N THR A 156 -12.91 -1.18 -2.99
CA THR A 156 -14.29 -0.70 -2.83
C THR A 156 -14.39 0.76 -3.24
N PHE A 157 -13.47 1.59 -2.76
CA PHE A 157 -13.41 3.01 -3.08
C PHE A 157 -13.28 3.27 -4.60
N LEU A 158 -12.34 2.58 -5.26
CA LEU A 158 -12.12 2.69 -6.70
C LEU A 158 -13.30 2.18 -7.53
N LYS A 159 -14.06 1.22 -7.01
CA LYS A 159 -15.27 0.74 -7.66
C LYS A 159 -16.35 1.83 -7.68
N ASP A 160 -16.44 2.63 -6.62
CA ASP A 160 -17.39 3.74 -6.53
C ASP A 160 -16.97 4.91 -7.44
N HIS A 161 -15.67 5.04 -7.74
CA HIS A 161 -15.10 6.05 -8.64
C HIS A 161 -14.69 5.50 -10.01
N LYS A 162 -15.31 4.39 -10.45
CA LYS A 162 -14.89 3.67 -11.67
C LYS A 162 -15.05 4.49 -12.96
N SER A 163 -15.92 5.49 -12.96
CA SER A 163 -16.08 6.46 -14.06
C SER A 163 -14.91 7.45 -14.17
N ASP A 164 -14.17 7.64 -13.08
CA ASP A 164 -13.28 8.77 -12.94
C ASP A 164 -11.91 8.36 -13.49
N LYS A 165 -11.46 9.05 -14.53
CA LYS A 165 -10.10 8.84 -15.07
C LYS A 165 -9.03 9.27 -14.07
N ILE A 166 -9.36 10.23 -13.22
CA ILE A 166 -8.48 10.83 -12.21
C ILE A 166 -9.30 11.12 -10.96
N PHE A 167 -8.71 10.92 -9.78
CA PHE A 167 -9.34 11.22 -8.51
C PHE A 167 -8.28 11.53 -7.44
N PHE A 168 -8.55 12.46 -6.53
CA PHE A 168 -7.67 12.75 -5.41
C PHE A 168 -8.39 12.54 -4.09
N ASP A 169 -7.99 11.50 -3.35
CA ASP A 169 -8.41 11.27 -1.98
C ASP A 169 -7.63 12.22 -1.07
N LYS A 170 -8.22 13.39 -0.80
CA LYS A 170 -7.61 14.39 0.08
C LYS A 170 -7.44 13.85 1.50
N ASP A 171 -8.39 13.08 2.02
CA ASP A 171 -8.34 12.65 3.43
C ASP A 171 -7.17 11.69 3.67
N ASN A 172 -6.82 10.87 2.67
CA ASN A 172 -5.69 9.95 2.72
C ASN A 172 -4.42 10.46 1.99
N SER A 173 -4.49 11.61 1.33
CA SER A 173 -3.42 12.16 0.47
C SER A 173 -3.00 11.20 -0.64
N VAL A 174 -3.96 10.61 -1.34
CA VAL A 174 -3.71 9.63 -2.40
C VAL A 174 -4.27 10.10 -3.73
N LEU A 175 -3.41 10.23 -4.73
CA LEU A 175 -3.80 10.54 -6.09
C LEU A 175 -3.99 9.24 -6.88
N TYR A 176 -5.12 9.13 -7.55
CA TYR A 176 -5.47 8.04 -8.44
C TYR A 176 -5.50 8.53 -9.87
N ILE A 177 -4.72 7.88 -10.75
CA ILE A 177 -4.69 8.20 -12.18
C ILE A 177 -4.87 6.89 -12.96
N LYS A 178 -6.00 6.77 -13.68
CA LYS A 178 -6.35 5.57 -14.48
C LYS A 178 -6.22 4.27 -13.66
N GLY A 179 -6.66 4.31 -12.39
CA GLY A 179 -6.58 3.19 -11.46
C GLY A 179 -5.21 2.92 -10.83
N LYS A 180 -4.19 3.76 -11.08
CA LYS A 180 -2.88 3.68 -10.42
C LYS A 180 -2.80 4.64 -9.24
N LYS A 181 -2.19 4.20 -8.15
CA LYS A 181 -2.05 4.91 -6.88
C LYS A 181 -0.74 5.69 -6.82
N VAL A 182 -0.80 6.92 -6.32
CA VAL A 182 0.36 7.76 -6.00
C VAL A 182 0.14 8.33 -4.59
N LYS A 183 0.81 7.75 -3.58
CA LYS A 183 0.63 8.12 -2.16
C LYS A 183 1.51 9.30 -1.79
N ILE A 184 0.94 10.46 -1.51
CA ILE A 184 1.72 11.64 -1.15
C ILE A 184 2.20 11.50 0.30
N LYS A 185 3.52 11.58 0.51
CA LYS A 185 4.13 11.34 1.82
C LYS A 185 3.67 12.40 2.83
N ARG A 186 2.89 12.00 3.82
CA ARG A 186 2.52 12.85 4.96
C ARG A 186 3.70 12.98 5.93
N LYS A 187 3.93 14.19 6.46
CA LYS A 187 4.80 14.44 7.61
C LYS A 187 3.91 14.94 8.77
N ALA A 188 4.49 15.63 9.77
CA ALA A 188 3.71 16.30 10.81
C ALA A 188 2.65 17.25 10.20
N ASP A 189 3.03 17.96 9.14
CA ASP A 189 2.13 18.76 8.31
C ASP A 189 1.96 18.14 6.92
N LEU A 190 0.84 18.50 6.26
CA LEU A 190 0.60 18.14 4.86
C LEU A 190 1.61 18.88 3.96
N PRO A 191 2.21 18.18 2.98
CA PRO A 191 3.21 18.78 2.11
C PRO A 191 2.57 19.68 1.02
N LEU A 192 3.36 20.53 0.36
CA LEU A 192 2.88 21.42 -0.71
C LEU A 192 2.21 20.66 -1.86
N GLU A 193 2.72 19.47 -2.17
CA GLU A 193 2.18 18.55 -3.17
C GLU A 193 0.73 18.20 -2.89
N HIS A 194 0.36 18.03 -1.61
CA HIS A 194 -1.02 17.79 -1.21
C HIS A 194 -1.91 18.99 -1.53
N TYR A 195 -1.50 20.19 -1.11
CA TYR A 195 -2.31 21.40 -1.31
C TYR A 195 -2.46 21.77 -2.79
N ILE A 196 -1.42 21.51 -3.61
CA ILE A 196 -1.49 21.67 -5.07
C ILE A 196 -2.57 20.76 -5.65
N LEU A 197 -2.59 19.48 -5.25
CA LEU A 197 -3.62 18.55 -5.70
C LEU A 197 -5.01 18.94 -5.20
N GLU A 198 -5.12 19.39 -3.96
CA GLU A 198 -6.38 19.87 -3.40
C GLU A 198 -6.94 21.02 -4.26
N CYS A 199 -6.13 22.04 -4.58
CA CYS A 199 -6.54 23.14 -5.47
C CYS A 199 -6.91 22.66 -6.88
N LEU A 200 -6.18 21.71 -7.47
CA LEU A 200 -6.48 21.18 -8.82
C LEU A 200 -7.79 20.38 -8.86
N PHE A 201 -8.15 19.70 -7.77
CA PHE A 201 -9.31 18.81 -7.72
C PHE A 201 -10.56 19.43 -7.11
N ASP A 202 -10.42 20.47 -6.27
CA ASP A 202 -11.52 21.26 -5.69
C ASP A 202 -12.21 22.15 -6.74
N GLN A 203 -11.55 22.41 -7.88
CA GLN A 203 -12.16 23.14 -8.99
C GLN A 203 -13.22 22.29 -9.71
N ASP A 204 -14.36 22.91 -10.01
CA ASP A 204 -15.42 22.33 -10.83
C ASP A 204 -14.90 21.98 -12.23
N ASP A 205 -14.16 22.91 -12.85
CA ASP A 205 -13.51 22.71 -14.15
C ASP A 205 -12.01 22.43 -13.99
N LYS A 206 -11.65 21.15 -14.16
CA LYS A 206 -10.26 20.66 -14.03
C LYS A 206 -9.37 20.99 -15.23
N THR A 207 -9.90 21.65 -16.26
CA THR A 207 -9.10 22.17 -17.40
C THR A 207 -8.42 23.49 -17.06
N VAL A 208 -8.89 24.17 -16.01
CA VAL A 208 -8.39 25.46 -15.55
C VAL A 208 -7.05 25.28 -14.84
N GLU A 209 -6.19 26.28 -14.99
CA GLU A 209 -4.90 26.34 -14.31
C GLU A 209 -5.04 26.91 -12.89
N VAL A 210 -4.29 26.35 -11.96
CA VAL A 210 -4.12 26.85 -10.59
C VAL A 210 -2.87 27.71 -10.55
N TYR A 211 -2.99 28.95 -10.09
CA TYR A 211 -1.82 29.80 -9.86
C TYR A 211 -1.19 29.48 -8.51
N TYR A 212 0.14 29.50 -8.43
CA TYR A 212 0.86 29.23 -7.16
C TYR A 212 0.48 30.21 -6.04
N LYS A 213 0.12 31.43 -6.42
CA LYS A 213 -0.37 32.45 -5.48
C LYS A 213 -1.67 31.99 -4.80
N ASP A 214 -2.59 31.41 -5.55
CA ASP A 214 -3.88 30.96 -5.00
C ASP A 214 -3.66 29.81 -4.01
N VAL A 215 -2.73 28.89 -4.31
CA VAL A 215 -2.33 27.84 -3.35
C VAL A 215 -1.76 28.45 -2.06
N ALA A 216 -0.94 29.50 -2.16
CA ALA A 216 -0.34 30.19 -1.02
C ALA A 216 -1.40 30.87 -0.14
N GLU A 217 -2.31 31.62 -0.76
CA GLU A 217 -3.30 32.44 -0.07
C GLU A 217 -4.46 31.58 0.47
N GLU A 218 -5.00 30.66 -0.32
CA GLU A 218 -6.20 29.91 0.03
C GLU A 218 -5.93 28.71 0.94
N LYS A 219 -4.84 27.96 0.71
CA LYS A 219 -4.53 26.74 1.47
C LYS A 219 -3.58 26.97 2.63
N LEU A 220 -2.56 27.83 2.44
CA LEU A 220 -1.52 28.06 3.45
C LEU A 220 -1.69 29.36 4.24
N ARG A 221 -2.63 30.23 3.82
CA ARG A 221 -2.89 31.55 4.43
C ARG A 221 -1.62 32.43 4.48
N GLU A 222 -0.76 32.30 3.48
CA GLU A 222 0.45 33.12 3.37
C GLU A 222 0.11 34.52 2.83
N LEU A 223 -0.18 35.45 3.75
CA LEU A 223 -0.63 36.81 3.40
C LEU A 223 0.42 37.69 2.69
N ASN A 224 1.69 37.25 2.64
CA ASN A 224 2.83 38.02 2.10
C ASN A 224 3.54 37.30 0.94
N TYR A 225 2.81 36.60 0.07
CA TYR A 225 3.39 35.90 -1.07
C TYR A 225 4.08 36.86 -2.07
N ASP A 226 5.39 36.73 -2.24
CA ASP A 226 6.18 37.47 -3.23
C ASP A 226 6.32 36.67 -4.53
N SER A 227 5.55 37.07 -5.55
CA SER A 227 5.56 36.49 -6.89
C SER A 227 6.94 36.49 -7.59
N SER A 228 7.93 37.23 -7.09
CA SER A 228 9.28 37.26 -7.64
C SER A 228 10.17 36.12 -7.13
N THR A 229 9.94 35.62 -5.92
CA THR A 229 10.78 34.63 -5.24
C THR A 229 10.05 33.36 -4.86
N ASP A 230 8.80 33.47 -4.42
CA ASP A 230 8.11 32.40 -3.70
C ASP A 230 7.54 31.34 -4.64
N TRP A 231 7.30 31.67 -5.91
CA TRP A 231 6.85 30.73 -6.93
C TRP A 231 7.75 29.48 -7.05
N LYS A 232 9.05 29.62 -6.74
CA LYS A 232 10.03 28.54 -6.86
C LYS A 232 9.69 27.34 -5.99
N LYS A 233 9.17 27.55 -4.76
CA LYS A 233 8.86 26.42 -3.85
C LYS A 233 7.69 25.58 -4.37
N TYR A 234 6.70 26.22 -4.99
CA TYR A 234 5.55 25.54 -5.62
C TYR A 234 5.94 24.85 -6.92
N TYR A 235 6.76 25.49 -7.75
CA TYR A 235 7.34 24.87 -8.94
C TYR A 235 8.12 23.59 -8.56
N SER A 236 9.02 23.67 -7.58
CA SER A 236 9.76 22.50 -7.10
C SER A 236 8.85 21.43 -6.47
N ALA A 237 7.71 21.81 -5.87
CA ALA A 237 6.72 20.84 -5.41
C ALA A 237 6.02 20.14 -6.60
N CYS A 238 5.71 20.86 -7.68
CA CYS A 238 5.20 20.25 -8.91
C CYS A 238 6.19 19.27 -9.52
N GLU A 239 7.49 19.60 -9.55
CA GLU A 239 8.53 18.68 -10.02
C GLU A 239 8.59 17.39 -9.19
N ARG A 240 8.63 17.51 -7.86
CA ARG A 240 8.63 16.34 -6.96
C ARG A 240 7.37 15.49 -7.12
N LEU A 241 6.21 16.14 -7.24
CA LEU A 241 4.95 15.45 -7.47
C LEU A 241 4.93 14.71 -8.82
N GLN A 242 5.37 15.36 -9.89
CA GLN A 242 5.44 14.75 -11.22
C GLN A 242 6.44 13.59 -11.26
N GLU A 243 7.59 13.71 -10.61
CA GLU A 243 8.54 12.59 -10.51
C GLU A 243 7.94 11.44 -9.73
N LYS A 244 7.24 11.70 -8.63
CA LYS A 244 6.54 10.67 -7.88
C LYS A 244 5.45 9.96 -8.70
N ILE A 245 4.68 10.71 -9.49
CA ILE A 245 3.70 10.14 -10.43
C ILE A 245 4.39 9.28 -11.49
N ARG A 246 5.59 9.68 -11.94
CA ARG A 246 6.38 8.91 -12.89
C ARG A 246 6.87 7.60 -12.29
N GLU A 247 7.37 7.63 -11.07
CA GLU A 247 7.84 6.43 -10.35
C GLU A 247 6.69 5.48 -10.05
N ASP A 248 5.64 5.96 -9.37
CA ASP A 248 4.56 5.13 -8.84
C ASP A 248 3.56 4.71 -9.93
N ALA A 249 3.21 5.62 -10.84
CA ALA A 249 2.19 5.41 -11.85
C ALA A 249 2.73 5.27 -13.29
N GLN A 250 4.04 5.41 -13.52
CA GLN A 250 4.64 5.31 -14.87
C GLN A 250 4.00 6.30 -15.86
N ILE A 251 3.72 7.53 -15.37
CA ILE A 251 3.12 8.61 -16.14
C ILE A 251 4.06 9.82 -16.09
N ALA A 252 4.56 10.25 -17.24
CA ALA A 252 5.64 11.24 -17.31
C ALA A 252 5.17 12.70 -17.39
N ASP A 253 3.90 12.92 -17.75
CA ASP A 253 3.36 14.20 -18.23
C ASP A 253 1.97 14.51 -17.66
N PHE A 254 1.69 14.12 -16.41
CA PHE A 254 0.40 14.35 -15.76
C PHE A 254 0.16 15.83 -15.45
N LEU A 255 1.19 16.54 -15.01
CA LEU A 255 1.14 17.96 -14.66
C LEU A 255 1.84 18.78 -15.75
N ILE A 256 1.23 19.91 -16.09
CA ILE A 256 1.83 20.97 -16.92
C ILE A 256 2.01 22.18 -16.02
N PHE A 257 3.25 22.61 -15.80
CA PHE A 257 3.57 23.68 -14.86
C PHE A 257 4.66 24.62 -15.39
N THR A 258 4.62 25.88 -14.95
CA THR A 258 5.43 26.96 -15.51
C THR A 258 6.35 27.63 -14.47
N THR A 259 7.41 28.26 -14.96
CA THR A 259 8.46 28.94 -14.16
C THR A 259 8.39 30.48 -14.22
N ASN A 260 7.30 31.05 -14.73
CA ASN A 260 7.17 32.50 -14.89
C ASN A 260 6.70 33.18 -13.57
N LYS A 261 6.68 34.53 -13.55
CA LYS A 261 6.27 35.32 -12.37
C LYS A 261 4.83 35.05 -11.90
N THR A 262 4.00 34.52 -12.79
CA THR A 262 2.62 34.09 -12.54
C THR A 262 2.53 32.57 -12.57
N GLY A 263 3.56 31.89 -12.03
CA GLY A 263 3.72 30.46 -12.15
C GLY A 263 2.42 29.72 -11.81
N ASN A 264 2.10 28.75 -12.65
CA ASN A 264 0.85 28.01 -12.57
C ASN A 264 1.09 26.52 -12.84
N VAL A 265 0.10 25.72 -12.48
CA VAL A 265 0.05 24.28 -12.70
C VAL A 265 -1.35 23.89 -13.15
N LYS A 266 -1.44 22.93 -14.08
CA LYS A 266 -2.70 22.30 -14.49
C LYS A 266 -2.51 20.83 -14.77
N ILE A 267 -3.62 20.10 -14.80
CA ILE A 267 -3.65 18.70 -15.23
C ILE A 267 -3.55 18.66 -16.76
N ASN A 268 -2.75 17.72 -17.28
CA ASN A 268 -2.68 17.48 -18.71
C ASN A 268 -4.06 17.02 -19.24
N PRO A 269 -4.64 17.70 -20.24
CA PRO A 269 -5.96 17.38 -20.79
C PRO A 269 -6.15 15.92 -21.23
N ASP A 270 -5.08 15.20 -21.60
CA ASP A 270 -5.13 13.80 -22.01
C ASP A 270 -5.62 12.84 -20.90
N TYR A 271 -5.61 13.31 -19.65
CA TYR A 271 -6.07 12.57 -18.48
C TYR A 271 -7.47 12.97 -18.04
N LEU A 272 -8.00 14.08 -18.56
CA LEU A 272 -9.34 14.55 -18.23
C LEU A 272 -10.41 13.74 -19.01
N PRO A 273 -11.63 13.59 -18.47
CA PRO A 273 -12.74 13.10 -19.26
C PRO A 273 -12.96 14.03 -20.46
N LEU A 274 -13.23 13.46 -21.64
CA LEU A 274 -13.64 14.27 -22.78
C LEU A 274 -14.98 14.88 -22.40
N ILE A 275 -15.05 16.22 -22.37
CA ILE A 275 -16.33 16.92 -22.26
C ILE A 275 -17.06 16.62 -23.57
N GLY A 276 -18.07 15.76 -23.49
CA GLY A 276 -19.02 15.49 -24.56
C GLY A 276 -20.23 16.40 -24.44
#